data_AF-A0A958HPK4-F1
#
_entry.id   AF-A0A958HPK4-F1
#
_cell.length_a   1.000
_cell.length_b   1.000
_cell.length_c   1.000
_cell.angle_alpha   90.00
_cell.angle_beta   90.00
_cell.angle_gamma   90.00
#
_symmetry.space_group_name_H-M   'P 1'
#
loop_
_entity.id
_entity.type
_entity.pdbx_description
1 polymer ?
#
loop_
_entity_poly.entity_id
_entity_poly.type
_entity_poly.pdbx_seq_one_letter_code
_entity_poly.pdbx_strand_id
1 'polypeptide(L)'
;TEMDLVSTATSALGVEYPGIMALTSRIYDGQYQQYLEATVAHEVGHQWFYNVVGDDQLDDPWLDEALTQYITLLYFQDRYGEEGYDGFHQSLESRWDRVNDEAIPVGLPVAAYSEGGEYPGTYGAIVYGRGPLFFEALAQQMGQDEFDAFLRDYYQTFSWNIATTEGLRALAEKHCGCDLEQLFADWVYPK
;
A
#
# COMPACT_ATOMS: atom_id res chain seq x y z
N THR A 1 -16.21 -12.37 15.09
CA THR A 1 -16.00 -11.01 14.60
C THR A 1 -16.82 -10.86 13.34
N GLU A 2 -17.46 -9.71 13.15
CA GLU A 2 -18.33 -9.39 12.02
C GLU A 2 -17.58 -8.47 11.05
N MET A 3 -17.86 -8.58 9.75
CA MET A 3 -17.29 -7.72 8.71
C MET A 3 -18.41 -7.43 7.71
N ASP A 4 -18.83 -6.17 7.67
CA ASP A 4 -19.89 -5.70 6.78
C ASP A 4 -19.33 -4.94 5.58
N LEU A 5 -20.06 -5.01 4.48
CA LEU A 5 -19.80 -4.24 3.27
C LEU A 5 -21.03 -3.37 2.98
N VAL A 6 -20.83 -2.05 2.88
CA VAL A 6 -21.91 -1.12 2.58
C VAL A 6 -21.60 -0.29 1.35
N SER A 7 -22.62 -0.03 0.53
CA SER A 7 -22.50 0.90 -0.58
C SER A 7 -22.90 2.31 -0.16
N THR A 8 -22.08 3.31 -0.48
CA THR A 8 -22.28 4.71 -0.10
C THR A 8 -22.01 5.65 -1.27
N ALA A 9 -22.36 6.93 -1.12
CA ALA A 9 -22.09 7.97 -2.11
C ALA A 9 -20.65 8.54 -2.04
N THR A 10 -19.71 7.85 -1.37
CA THR A 10 -18.33 8.31 -1.22
C THR A 10 -17.64 8.55 -2.58
N SER A 11 -16.73 9.52 -2.60
CA SER A 11 -15.90 9.85 -3.77
C SER A 11 -14.70 8.92 -3.93
N ALA A 12 -14.20 8.33 -2.84
CA ALA A 12 -13.20 7.26 -2.85
C ALA A 12 -13.80 5.98 -3.45
N LEU A 13 -12.98 5.01 -3.88
CA LEU A 13 -13.51 3.71 -4.34
C LEU A 13 -13.98 2.86 -3.16
N GLY A 14 -13.18 2.82 -2.10
CA GLY A 14 -13.50 2.21 -0.81
C GLY A 14 -13.01 3.09 0.34
N VAL A 15 -13.47 2.77 1.55
CA VAL A 15 -13.00 3.31 2.84
C VAL A 15 -13.07 2.17 3.85
N GLU A 16 -12.01 2.00 4.61
CA GLU A 16 -11.58 0.81 5.30
C GLU A 16 -12.07 0.67 6.75
N TYR A 17 -13.13 1.39 7.13
CA TYR A 17 -13.56 1.51 8.53
C TYR A 17 -13.62 0.14 9.26
N PRO A 18 -13.16 0.07 10.53
CA PRO A 18 -13.13 -1.18 11.28
C PRO A 18 -14.50 -1.89 11.31
N GLY A 19 -14.55 -3.09 10.72
CA GLY A 19 -15.75 -3.93 10.71
C GLY A 19 -16.85 -3.53 9.73
N ILE A 20 -16.74 -2.38 9.03
CA ILE A 20 -17.73 -1.94 8.02
C ILE A 20 -17.07 -1.18 6.87
N MET A 21 -16.68 -1.89 5.81
CA MET A 21 -16.04 -1.26 4.65
C MET A 21 -17.09 -0.57 3.77
N ALA A 22 -16.82 0.69 3.39
CA ALA A 22 -17.72 1.50 2.59
C ALA A 22 -17.23 1.61 1.14
N LEU A 23 -17.95 1.02 0.18
CA LEU A 23 -17.66 1.13 -1.24
C LEU A 23 -18.51 2.21 -1.93
N THR A 24 -17.94 2.93 -2.89
CA THR A 24 -18.73 3.87 -3.70
C THR A 24 -19.79 3.14 -4.51
N SER A 25 -21.01 3.67 -4.57
CA SER A 25 -22.10 3.09 -5.36
C SER A 25 -21.77 3.03 -6.86
N ARG A 26 -20.89 3.91 -7.34
CA ARG A 26 -20.43 3.93 -8.74
C ARG A 26 -19.63 2.68 -9.11
N ILE A 27 -19.08 1.95 -8.15
CA ILE A 27 -18.26 0.76 -8.41
C ILE A 27 -19.07 -0.38 -9.04
N TYR A 28 -20.39 -0.35 -8.88
CA TYR A 28 -21.31 -1.31 -9.50
C TYR A 28 -21.72 -0.91 -10.92
N ASP A 29 -21.35 0.28 -11.38
CA ASP A 29 -21.59 0.71 -12.77
C ASP A 29 -20.50 0.13 -13.68
N GLY A 30 -20.89 -0.31 -14.89
CA GLY A 30 -20.01 -1.08 -15.79
C GLY A 30 -18.68 -0.42 -16.20
N GLN A 31 -18.53 0.89 -16.01
CA GLN A 31 -17.26 1.61 -16.25
C GLN A 31 -16.25 1.50 -15.09
N TYR A 32 -16.73 1.22 -13.88
CA TYR A 32 -15.92 1.05 -12.66
C TYR A 32 -15.92 -0.38 -12.14
N GLN A 33 -16.78 -1.24 -12.69
CA GLN A 33 -16.93 -2.62 -12.25
C GLN A 33 -15.62 -3.41 -12.29
N GLN A 34 -14.68 -3.09 -13.20
CA GLN A 34 -13.37 -3.74 -13.22
C GLN A 34 -12.52 -3.45 -11.97
N TYR A 35 -12.83 -2.43 -11.17
CA TYR A 35 -12.11 -2.10 -9.94
C TYR A 35 -12.72 -2.78 -8.70
N LEU A 36 -13.93 -3.33 -8.78
CA LEU A 36 -14.67 -3.85 -7.62
C LEU A 36 -13.86 -4.86 -6.82
N GLU A 37 -13.31 -5.87 -7.50
CA GLU A 37 -12.56 -6.94 -6.83
C GLU A 37 -11.28 -6.40 -6.16
N ALA A 38 -10.50 -5.59 -6.88
CA ALA A 38 -9.29 -4.99 -6.34
C ALA A 38 -9.59 -4.07 -5.15
N THR A 39 -10.64 -3.24 -5.23
CA THR A 39 -11.06 -2.40 -4.11
C THR A 39 -11.47 -3.25 -2.92
N VAL A 40 -12.30 -4.29 -3.10
CA VAL A 40 -12.69 -5.16 -1.97
C VAL A 40 -11.46 -5.83 -1.33
N ALA A 41 -10.54 -6.36 -2.15
CA ALA A 41 -9.32 -6.97 -1.64
C ALA A 41 -8.44 -5.97 -0.86
N HIS A 42 -8.33 -4.74 -1.37
CA HIS A 42 -7.60 -3.64 -0.69
C HIS A 42 -8.23 -3.29 0.66
N GLU A 43 -9.54 -3.00 0.70
CA GLU A 43 -10.22 -2.68 1.97
C GLU A 43 -10.15 -3.82 3.00
N VAL A 44 -10.12 -5.08 2.53
CA VAL A 44 -9.92 -6.25 3.39
C VAL A 44 -8.49 -6.30 3.93
N GLY A 45 -7.48 -5.98 3.12
CA GLY A 45 -6.09 -5.88 3.58
C GLY A 45 -5.93 -4.85 4.69
N HIS A 46 -6.70 -3.76 4.61
CA HIS A 46 -6.70 -2.74 5.66
C HIS A 46 -7.22 -3.23 7.03
N GLN A 47 -7.89 -4.38 7.10
CA GLN A 47 -8.28 -4.96 8.39
C GLN A 47 -7.06 -5.41 9.22
N TRP A 48 -5.90 -5.60 8.60
CA TRP A 48 -4.62 -5.81 9.29
C TRP A 48 -3.78 -4.53 9.36
N PHE A 49 -3.62 -3.83 8.24
CA PHE A 49 -2.74 -2.66 8.11
C PHE A 49 -3.58 -1.39 8.03
N TYR A 50 -3.30 -0.38 8.84
CA TYR A 50 -4.22 0.64 9.36
C TYR A 50 -5.05 0.19 10.59
N ASN A 51 -5.98 -0.77 10.44
CA ASN A 51 -6.94 -1.04 11.53
C ASN A 51 -6.32 -1.72 12.78
N VAL A 52 -5.33 -2.61 12.58
CA VAL A 52 -4.61 -3.25 13.70
C VAL A 52 -3.21 -2.68 13.84
N VAL A 53 -2.47 -2.55 12.74
CA VAL A 53 -1.20 -1.80 12.70
C VAL A 53 -1.49 -0.43 12.13
N GLY A 54 -1.64 0.59 12.97
CA GLY A 54 -1.89 1.95 12.49
C GLY A 54 -0.61 2.65 12.04
N ASP A 55 -0.77 3.81 11.43
CA ASP A 55 0.25 4.74 11.00
C ASP A 55 -0.29 6.19 11.15
N ASP A 56 0.56 7.19 10.93
CA ASP A 56 0.09 8.58 10.81
C ASP A 56 -0.33 8.85 9.36
N GLN A 57 -1.61 8.71 9.06
CA GLN A 57 -2.13 8.92 7.69
C GLN A 57 -1.90 10.33 7.12
N LEU A 58 -1.47 11.31 7.93
CA LEU A 58 -1.11 12.63 7.42
C LEU A 58 0.36 12.69 7.02
N ASP A 59 1.24 12.10 7.82
CA ASP A 59 2.70 12.23 7.66
C ASP A 59 3.35 11.01 6.97
N ASP A 60 2.83 9.80 7.19
CA ASP A 60 3.33 8.53 6.65
C ASP A 60 2.24 7.69 5.93
N PRO A 61 1.36 8.27 5.07
CA PRO A 61 0.23 7.56 4.46
C PRO A 61 0.59 6.38 3.54
N TRP A 62 1.88 6.16 3.29
CA TRP A 62 2.32 5.06 2.46
C TRP A 62 2.41 3.74 3.21
N LEU A 63 2.54 3.78 4.55
CA LEU A 63 2.77 2.58 5.36
C LEU A 63 1.61 1.59 5.26
N ASP A 64 0.37 2.07 5.34
CA ASP A 64 -0.83 1.27 5.17
C ASP A 64 -1.21 1.12 3.69
N GLU A 65 -1.32 2.22 2.94
CA GLU A 65 -1.87 2.23 1.59
C GLU A 65 -0.99 1.45 0.60
N ALA A 66 0.32 1.68 0.62
CA ALA A 66 1.23 0.98 -0.29
C ALA A 66 1.39 -0.49 0.09
N LEU A 67 1.43 -0.80 1.39
CA LEU A 67 1.51 -2.19 1.87
C LEU A 67 0.22 -2.96 1.53
N THR A 68 -0.94 -2.34 1.71
CA THR A 68 -2.23 -2.93 1.38
C THR A 68 -2.39 -3.12 -0.13
N GLN A 69 -1.90 -2.19 -0.94
CA GLN A 69 -1.86 -2.34 -2.39
C GLN A 69 -0.90 -3.47 -2.82
N TYR A 70 0.22 -3.67 -2.12
CA TYR A 70 1.11 -4.81 -2.33
C TYR A 70 0.47 -6.14 -1.93
N ILE A 71 -0.26 -6.18 -0.81
CA ILE A 71 -1.05 -7.36 -0.42
C ILE A 71 -2.14 -7.65 -1.45
N THR A 72 -2.72 -6.62 -2.06
CA THR A 72 -3.69 -6.78 -3.15
C THR A 72 -3.03 -7.43 -4.38
N LEU A 73 -1.80 -7.06 -4.73
CA LEU A 73 -1.01 -7.77 -5.76
C LEU A 73 -0.86 -9.25 -5.41
N LEU A 74 -0.47 -9.57 -4.18
CA LEU A 74 -0.33 -10.96 -3.72
C LEU A 74 -1.66 -11.72 -3.74
N TYR A 75 -2.78 -11.06 -3.44
CA TYR A 75 -4.12 -11.64 -3.58
C TYR A 75 -4.40 -12.05 -5.03
N PHE A 76 -4.12 -11.18 -6.00
CA PHE A 76 -4.32 -11.51 -7.42
C PHE A 76 -3.41 -12.66 -7.85
N GLN A 77 -2.16 -12.68 -7.38
CA GLN A 77 -1.23 -13.78 -7.62
C GLN A 77 -1.74 -15.11 -7.06
N ASP A 78 -2.21 -15.15 -5.80
CA ASP A 78 -2.76 -16.35 -5.18
C ASP A 78 -4.03 -16.84 -5.90
N ARG A 79 -4.93 -15.90 -6.22
CA ARG A 79 -6.25 -16.21 -6.77
C ARG A 79 -6.22 -16.59 -8.24
N TYR A 80 -5.34 -15.97 -9.03
CA TYR A 80 -5.31 -16.07 -10.49
C TYR A 80 -3.96 -16.53 -11.07
N GLY A 81 -2.97 -16.80 -10.22
CA GLY A 81 -1.65 -17.25 -10.64
C GLY A 81 -0.82 -16.14 -11.29
N GLU A 82 0.10 -16.55 -12.17
CA GLU A 82 1.04 -15.65 -12.88
C GLU A 82 0.30 -14.56 -13.67
N GLU A 83 -0.80 -14.90 -14.36
CA GLU A 83 -1.60 -13.91 -15.10
C GLU A 83 -2.21 -12.84 -14.18
N GLY A 84 -2.60 -13.21 -12.95
CA GLY A 84 -3.10 -12.26 -11.95
C GLY A 84 -2.03 -11.31 -11.44
N TYR A 85 -0.85 -11.86 -11.14
CA TYR A 85 0.32 -11.09 -10.77
C TYR A 85 0.71 -10.12 -11.88
N ASP A 86 0.93 -10.60 -13.10
CA ASP A 86 1.37 -9.78 -14.24
C ASP A 86 0.38 -8.66 -14.54
N GLY A 87 -0.93 -8.97 -14.54
CA GLY A 87 -1.98 -7.99 -14.80
C GLY A 87 -2.06 -6.90 -13.73
N PHE A 88 -1.96 -7.27 -12.46
CA PHE A 88 -2.01 -6.29 -11.37
C PHE A 88 -0.70 -5.51 -11.27
N HIS A 89 0.46 -6.14 -11.41
CA HIS A 89 1.78 -5.50 -11.46
C HIS A 89 1.85 -4.45 -12.59
N GLN A 90 1.42 -4.82 -13.81
CA GLN A 90 1.32 -3.86 -14.91
C GLN A 90 0.41 -2.67 -14.57
N SER A 91 -0.65 -2.89 -13.79
CA SER A 91 -1.52 -1.80 -13.33
C SER A 91 -0.83 -0.86 -12.34
N LEU A 92 0.11 -1.36 -11.53
CA LEU A 92 0.94 -0.55 -10.63
C LEU A 92 1.94 0.31 -11.43
N GLU A 93 2.64 -0.31 -12.38
CA GLU A 93 3.54 0.41 -13.31
C GLU A 93 2.78 1.48 -14.09
N SER A 94 1.60 1.15 -14.62
CA SER A 94 0.74 2.10 -15.34
C SER A 94 0.22 3.24 -14.47
N ARG A 95 0.18 3.08 -13.14
CA ARG A 95 -0.12 4.19 -12.21
C ARG A 95 1.09 5.08 -12.03
N TRP A 96 2.29 4.50 -11.90
CA TRP A 96 3.53 5.25 -11.75
C TRP A 96 3.90 6.03 -13.03
N ASP A 97 3.67 5.45 -14.22
CA ASP A 97 3.88 6.10 -15.52
C ASP A 97 3.07 7.40 -15.70
N ARG A 98 1.99 7.59 -14.93
CA ARG A 98 1.20 8.85 -14.95
C ARG A 98 2.01 10.08 -14.54
N VAL A 99 3.13 9.87 -13.85
CA VAL A 99 4.13 10.90 -13.51
C VAL A 99 5.45 10.65 -14.24
N ASN A 100 5.42 10.00 -15.40
CA ASN A 100 6.58 9.64 -16.22
C ASN A 100 7.66 8.87 -15.45
N ASP A 101 7.24 7.95 -14.58
CA ASP A 101 8.12 7.16 -13.72
C ASP A 101 9.08 8.02 -12.86
N GLU A 102 8.69 9.24 -12.52
CA GLU A 102 9.48 10.08 -11.63
C GLU A 102 9.67 9.39 -10.27
N ALA A 103 10.91 9.34 -9.80
CA ALA A 103 11.29 8.76 -8.51
C ALA A 103 10.95 9.70 -7.34
N ILE A 104 9.69 10.14 -7.28
CA ILE A 104 9.16 10.92 -6.15
C ILE A 104 9.13 10.00 -4.93
N PRO A 105 9.64 10.46 -3.76
CA PRO A 105 9.67 9.66 -2.55
C PRO A 105 8.25 9.23 -2.12
N VAL A 106 8.11 7.99 -1.65
CA VAL A 106 6.82 7.46 -1.17
C VAL A 106 6.52 7.88 0.28
N GLY A 107 7.54 8.22 1.06
CA GLY A 107 7.42 8.58 2.48
C GLY A 107 7.28 10.08 2.74
N LEU A 108 6.53 10.79 1.88
CA LEU A 108 6.21 12.20 2.14
C LEU A 108 4.82 12.33 2.80
N PRO A 109 4.59 13.39 3.58
CA PRO A 109 3.26 13.72 4.06
C PRO A 109 2.25 13.92 2.93
N VAL A 110 0.97 13.64 3.18
CA VAL A 110 -0.13 13.81 2.20
C VAL A 110 -0.19 15.23 1.63
N ALA A 111 0.21 16.23 2.42
CA ALA A 111 0.27 17.63 2.01
C ALA A 111 1.27 17.88 0.86
N ALA A 112 2.36 17.11 0.76
CA ALA A 112 3.33 17.23 -0.31
C ALA A 112 2.73 16.84 -1.67
N TYR A 113 1.76 15.91 -1.68
CA TYR A 113 1.09 15.44 -2.90
C TYR A 113 -0.19 16.23 -3.24
N SER A 114 -0.65 17.08 -2.31
CA SER A 114 -1.90 17.83 -2.44
C SER A 114 -1.71 19.12 -3.25
N GLU A 115 -2.82 19.79 -3.60
CA GLU A 115 -2.76 21.10 -4.26
C GLU A 115 -1.93 22.10 -3.42
N GLY A 116 -0.91 22.71 -4.05
CA GLY A 116 0.04 23.60 -3.37
C GLY A 116 1.21 22.91 -2.67
N GLY A 117 1.27 21.58 -2.69
CA GLY A 117 2.42 20.78 -2.25
C GLY A 117 3.57 20.77 -3.26
N GLU A 118 4.65 20.06 -2.92
CA GLU A 118 5.84 19.93 -3.76
C GLU A 118 5.57 19.10 -5.04
N TYR A 119 4.73 18.07 -4.92
CA TYR A 119 4.39 17.13 -6.00
C TYR A 119 2.87 17.04 -6.19
N PRO A 120 2.19 18.14 -6.56
CA PRO A 120 0.73 18.20 -6.55
C PRO A 120 0.09 17.21 -7.54
N GLY A 121 -0.91 16.46 -7.07
CA GLY A 121 -1.69 15.53 -7.88
C GLY A 121 -1.02 14.16 -8.11
N THR A 122 0.09 13.87 -7.43
CA THR A 122 0.88 12.65 -7.67
C THR A 122 0.58 11.50 -6.68
N TYR A 123 -0.21 11.74 -5.62
CA TYR A 123 -0.51 10.76 -4.56
C TYR A 123 -0.89 9.37 -5.09
N GLY A 124 -1.86 9.31 -6.01
CA GLY A 124 -2.33 8.04 -6.58
C GLY A 124 -1.30 7.30 -7.42
N ALA A 125 -0.36 8.01 -8.05
CA ALA A 125 0.72 7.42 -8.84
C ALA A 125 1.86 6.92 -7.94
N ILE A 126 2.15 7.66 -6.88
CA ILE A 126 3.29 7.39 -6.00
C ILE A 126 2.91 6.39 -4.91
N VAL A 127 1.89 6.67 -4.09
CA VAL A 127 1.54 5.80 -2.96
C VAL A 127 0.96 4.46 -3.43
N TYR A 128 0.06 4.46 -4.43
CA TYR A 128 -0.58 3.23 -4.91
C TYR A 128 0.01 2.65 -6.21
N GLY A 129 1.03 3.29 -6.80
CA GLY A 129 1.74 2.78 -7.97
C GLY A 129 3.16 2.40 -7.60
N ARG A 130 4.00 3.40 -7.28
CA ARG A 130 5.40 3.19 -6.90
C ARG A 130 5.59 2.53 -5.52
N GLY A 131 4.76 2.86 -4.54
CA GLY A 131 4.81 2.32 -3.18
C GLY A 131 4.75 0.80 -3.07
N PRO A 132 3.76 0.11 -3.67
CA PRO A 132 3.73 -1.36 -3.64
C PRO A 132 4.94 -1.99 -4.36
N LEU A 133 5.49 -1.35 -5.40
CA LEU A 133 6.73 -1.78 -6.06
C LEU A 133 7.95 -1.67 -5.12
N PHE A 134 7.96 -0.72 -4.18
CA PHE A 134 8.96 -0.68 -3.12
C PHE A 134 8.88 -1.92 -2.21
N PHE A 135 7.68 -2.39 -1.86
CA PHE A 135 7.53 -3.60 -1.06
C PHE A 135 8.00 -4.86 -1.82
N GLU A 136 7.80 -4.92 -3.14
CA GLU A 136 8.42 -5.97 -3.98
C GLU A 136 9.95 -5.88 -3.97
N ALA A 137 10.51 -4.68 -4.16
CA ALA A 137 11.96 -4.49 -4.11
C ALA A 137 12.55 -4.85 -2.73
N LEU A 138 11.83 -4.52 -1.65
CA LEU A 138 12.18 -4.88 -0.29
C LEU A 138 12.17 -6.40 -0.10
N ALA A 139 11.11 -7.09 -0.56
CA ALA A 139 11.04 -8.55 -0.51
C ALA A 139 12.18 -9.22 -1.31
N GLN A 140 12.53 -8.68 -2.48
CA GLN A 140 13.65 -9.16 -3.29
C GLN A 140 15.00 -8.95 -2.58
N GLN A 141 15.20 -7.79 -1.94
CA GLN A 141 16.44 -7.45 -1.22
C GLN A 141 16.63 -8.30 0.05
N MET A 142 15.54 -8.61 0.75
CA MET A 142 15.56 -9.42 1.97
C MET A 142 15.59 -10.94 1.67
N GLY A 143 15.01 -11.35 0.55
CA GLY A 143 14.62 -12.73 0.30
C GLY A 143 13.26 -13.05 0.91
N GLN A 144 12.47 -13.89 0.21
CA GLN A 144 11.06 -14.11 0.53
C GLN A 144 10.82 -14.65 1.95
N ASP A 145 11.62 -15.64 2.40
CA ASP A 145 11.42 -16.25 3.72
C ASP A 145 11.62 -15.23 4.85
N GLU A 146 12.63 -14.36 4.73
CA GLU A 146 12.91 -13.30 5.71
C GLU A 146 11.89 -12.18 5.63
N PHE A 147 11.43 -11.82 4.42
CA PHE A 147 10.36 -10.83 4.24
C PHE A 147 9.04 -11.30 4.85
N ASP A 148 8.66 -12.57 4.66
CA ASP A 148 7.48 -13.15 5.28
C ASP A 148 7.58 -13.21 6.81
N ALA A 149 8.77 -13.51 7.35
CA ALA A 149 9.03 -13.48 8.78
C ALA A 149 8.94 -12.03 9.33
N PHE A 150 9.49 -11.07 8.59
CA PHE A 150 9.38 -9.65 8.87
C PHE A 150 7.93 -9.17 8.90
N LEU A 151 7.10 -9.48 7.89
CA LEU A 151 5.70 -9.04 7.88
C LEU A 151 4.91 -9.59 9.07
N ARG A 152 5.18 -10.84 9.47
CA ARG A 152 4.59 -11.44 10.69
C ARG A 152 5.03 -10.70 11.95
N ASP A 153 6.31 -10.36 12.07
CA ASP A 153 6.85 -9.61 13.22
C ASP A 153 6.37 -8.15 13.21
N TYR A 154 6.24 -7.53 12.03
CA TYR A 154 5.70 -6.18 11.85
C TYR A 154 4.26 -6.10 12.36
N TYR A 155 3.41 -7.05 11.95
CA TYR A 155 2.07 -7.18 12.50
C TYR A 155 2.07 -7.35 14.02
N GLN A 156 2.88 -8.27 14.56
CA GLN A 156 2.89 -8.55 16.00
C GLN A 156 3.42 -7.37 16.83
N THR A 157 4.48 -6.72 16.35
CA THR A 157 5.16 -5.61 17.03
C THR A 157 4.27 -4.38 17.09
N PHE A 158 3.60 -4.05 15.99
CA PHE A 158 2.80 -2.83 15.88
C PHE A 158 1.29 -3.05 16.05
N SER A 159 0.85 -4.27 16.36
CA SER A 159 -0.56 -4.53 16.69
C SER A 159 -1.04 -3.60 17.81
N TRP A 160 -2.13 -2.88 17.55
CA TRP A 160 -2.75 -1.88 18.42
C TRP A 160 -1.83 -0.69 18.75
N ASN A 161 -0.86 -0.40 17.87
CA ASN A 161 0.08 0.71 17.96
C ASN A 161 0.20 1.41 16.59
N ILE A 162 0.97 2.49 16.57
CA ILE A 162 1.32 3.27 15.38
C ILE A 162 2.73 2.88 14.93
N ALA A 163 2.87 2.39 13.70
CA ALA A 163 4.14 2.15 13.04
C ALA A 163 4.70 3.45 12.44
N THR A 164 6.02 3.55 12.34
CA THR A 164 6.70 4.64 11.64
C THR A 164 7.60 4.07 10.54
N THR A 165 7.98 4.93 9.60
CA THR A 165 8.94 4.59 8.55
C THR A 165 10.25 4.02 9.11
N GLU A 166 10.79 4.61 10.19
CA GLU A 166 11.99 4.11 10.86
C GLU A 166 11.75 2.76 11.56
N GLY A 167 10.57 2.58 12.17
CA GLY A 167 10.18 1.33 12.81
C GLY A 167 10.11 0.18 11.81
N LEU A 168 9.52 0.42 10.64
CA LEU A 168 9.46 -0.55 9.54
C LEU A 168 10.87 -0.90 9.05
N ARG A 169 11.71 0.11 8.74
CA ARG A 169 13.09 -0.11 8.28
C ARG A 169 13.91 -0.92 9.29
N ALA A 170 13.93 -0.48 10.54
CA ALA A 170 14.73 -1.12 11.58
C ALA A 170 14.32 -2.58 11.82
N LEU A 171 13.02 -2.88 11.71
CA LEU A 171 12.51 -4.24 11.81
C LEU A 171 12.91 -5.08 10.60
N ALA A 172 12.81 -4.54 9.39
CA ALA A 172 13.25 -5.23 8.17
C ALA A 172 14.75 -5.55 8.19
N GLU A 173 15.60 -4.57 8.57
CA GLU A 173 17.05 -4.76 8.70
C GLU A 173 17.40 -5.83 9.75
N LYS A 174 16.64 -5.88 10.86
CA LYS A 174 16.81 -6.92 11.90
C LYS A 174 16.55 -8.33 11.37
N HIS A 175 15.56 -8.51 10.48
CA HIS A 175 15.24 -9.82 9.89
C HIS A 175 16.27 -10.23 8.84
N CYS A 176 16.54 -9.39 7.84
CA CYS A 176 17.49 -9.76 6.78
C CYS A 176 18.96 -9.73 7.21
N GLY A 177 19.30 -9.10 8.35
CA GLY A 177 20.68 -8.87 8.77
C GLY A 177 21.47 -8.05 7.74
N CYS A 178 20.78 -7.22 6.97
CA CYS A 178 21.28 -6.48 5.82
C CYS A 178 21.06 -4.97 6.00
N ASP A 179 21.81 -4.16 5.27
CA ASP A 179 21.66 -2.70 5.25
C ASP A 179 20.64 -2.30 4.18
N LEU A 180 19.59 -1.60 4.60
CA LEU A 180 18.51 -1.12 3.72
C LEU A 180 18.59 0.41 3.50
N GLU A 181 19.63 1.09 3.96
CA GLU A 181 19.76 2.55 3.87
C GLU A 181 19.58 3.07 2.45
N GLN A 182 20.31 2.49 1.50
CA GLN A 182 20.27 2.92 0.11
C GLN A 182 18.89 2.67 -0.50
N LEU A 183 18.25 1.55 -0.18
CA LEU A 183 16.91 1.24 -0.66
C LEU A 183 15.90 2.28 -0.14
N PHE A 184 15.94 2.63 1.14
CA PHE A 184 15.04 3.66 1.66
C PHE A 184 15.37 5.07 1.13
N ALA A 185 16.65 5.39 0.92
CA ALA A 185 17.05 6.66 0.31
C ALA A 185 16.56 6.81 -1.14
N ASP A 186 16.55 5.72 -1.91
CA ASP A 186 16.10 5.74 -3.30
C ASP A 186 14.56 5.77 -3.42
N TRP A 187 13.85 5.19 -2.44
CA TRP A 187 12.41 4.97 -2.53
C TRP A 187 11.58 5.85 -1.61
N VAL A 188 11.96 5.97 -0.35
CA VAL A 188 11.10 6.45 0.73
C VAL A 188 11.41 7.90 1.12
N TYR A 189 12.69 8.24 1.26
CA TYR A 189 13.09 9.53 1.81
C TYR A 189 13.20 10.65 0.77
N PRO A 190 12.93 11.91 1.15
CA PRO A 190 13.25 13.06 0.31
C PRO A 190 14.75 13.15 0.01
N LYS A 191 15.07 13.66 -1.18
CA LYS A 191 16.45 13.89 -1.64
C LYS A 191 17.00 15.23 -1.17
#